data_AF-A0A258GZ22-F1
#
_entry.id   AF-A0A258GZ22-F1
#
_cell.length_a   1.000
_cell.length_b   1.000
_cell.length_c   1.000
_cell.angle_alpha   90.00
_cell.angle_beta   90.00
_cell.angle_gamma   90.00
#
_symmetry.space_group_name_H-M   'P 1'
#
loop_
_entity.id
_entity.type
_entity.pdbx_description
1 polymer ?
#
loop_
_entity_poly.entity_id
_entity_poly.type
_entity_poly.pdbx_seq_one_letter_code
_entity_poly.pdbx_strand_id
1 'polypeptide(L)'
;MTEGQLAMTPDQIWEGDVFGRQAEAEQLAAYIESVLGRPSLREDKRAFTIAVDGGYGIGKTFFLRRFAKHLAINHPVAFVDAWADDLADEPLTALAATLKEALKPFEHEQKVASKVGAFLSKAGKVTAIAAKGLARRGIGLAITG
;
A
#
# COMPACT_ATOMS: atom_id res chain seq x y z
N MET A 1 16.13 8.88 -17.21
CA MET A 1 14.93 8.90 -18.06
C MET A 1 14.63 7.46 -18.38
N THR A 2 13.76 6.82 -17.59
CA THR A 2 13.47 5.39 -17.69
C THR A 2 12.01 5.25 -18.11
N GLU A 3 11.80 4.49 -19.17
CA GLU A 3 10.51 4.26 -19.82
C GLU A 3 9.46 3.70 -18.85
N GLY A 4 8.33 4.41 -18.74
CA GLY A 4 7.04 3.80 -19.08
C GLY A 4 6.38 2.87 -18.06
N GLN A 5 6.32 3.22 -16.78
CA GLN A 5 5.16 2.83 -15.97
C GLN A 5 4.16 3.98 -16.08
N LEU A 6 3.28 3.94 -17.09
CA LEU A 6 2.20 4.91 -17.24
C LEU A 6 1.42 4.92 -15.93
N ALA A 7 1.50 6.02 -15.18
CA ALA A 7 0.69 6.20 -13.99
C ALA A 7 -0.78 6.03 -14.41
N MET A 8 -1.46 5.05 -13.83
CA MET A 8 -2.86 4.78 -14.17
C MET A 8 -3.68 6.04 -13.89
N THR A 9 -4.50 6.45 -14.84
CA THR A 9 -5.45 7.54 -14.64
C THR A 9 -6.55 7.14 -13.66
N PRO A 10 -7.20 8.10 -12.97
CA PRO A 10 -8.35 7.79 -12.10
C PRO A 10 -9.41 6.93 -12.80
N ASP A 11 -9.76 7.25 -14.04
CA ASP A 11 -10.77 6.50 -14.81
C ASP A 11 -10.38 5.02 -15.00
N GLN A 12 -9.09 4.73 -15.25
CA GLN A 12 -8.58 3.36 -15.35
C GLN A 12 -8.54 2.65 -13.99
N ILE A 13 -8.30 3.40 -12.91
CA ILE A 13 -8.32 2.86 -11.56
C ILE A 13 -9.75 2.51 -11.15
N TRP A 14 -10.75 3.29 -11.55
CA TRP A 14 -12.15 3.06 -11.18
C TRP A 14 -12.97 2.33 -12.25
N GLU A 15 -12.30 1.73 -13.22
CA GLU A 15 -12.95 0.83 -14.18
C GLU A 15 -13.77 -0.25 -13.45
N GLY A 16 -15.06 -0.33 -13.81
CA GLY A 16 -16.03 -1.23 -13.19
C GLY A 16 -16.71 -0.67 -11.94
N ASP A 17 -16.58 0.63 -11.66
CA ASP A 17 -17.28 1.27 -10.54
C ASP A 17 -18.78 1.47 -10.83
N VAL A 18 -19.58 0.47 -10.47
CA VAL A 18 -21.03 0.49 -10.63
C VAL A 18 -21.73 1.39 -9.60
N PHE A 19 -21.07 1.72 -8.49
CA PHE A 19 -21.68 2.38 -7.34
C PHE A 19 -21.22 3.83 -7.14
N GLY A 20 -20.40 4.39 -8.04
CA GLY A 20 -19.88 5.76 -7.91
C GLY A 20 -18.93 5.93 -6.72
N ARG A 21 -18.23 4.86 -6.34
CA ARG A 21 -17.24 4.81 -5.26
C ARG A 21 -16.01 5.69 -5.48
N GLN A 22 -15.72 6.06 -6.72
CA GLN A 22 -14.65 7.01 -7.03
C GLN A 22 -14.85 8.34 -6.27
N ALA A 23 -16.06 8.88 -6.27
CA ALA A 23 -16.36 10.14 -5.59
C ALA A 23 -16.17 10.02 -4.07
N GLU A 24 -16.56 8.89 -3.49
CA GLU A 24 -16.34 8.60 -2.05
C GLU A 24 -14.85 8.53 -1.73
N ALA A 25 -14.05 7.89 -2.59
CA ALA A 25 -12.61 7.83 -2.46
C ALA A 25 -11.94 9.21 -2.55
N GLU A 26 -12.37 10.05 -3.49
CA GLU A 26 -11.87 11.43 -3.63
C GLU A 26 -12.13 12.25 -2.35
N GLN A 27 -13.35 12.14 -1.81
CA GLN A 27 -13.70 12.80 -0.55
C GLN A 27 -12.87 12.30 0.63
N LEU A 28 -12.68 10.98 0.73
CA LEU A 28 -11.88 10.38 1.80
C LEU A 28 -10.40 10.75 1.69
N ALA A 29 -9.84 10.77 0.49
CA ALA A 29 -8.47 11.22 0.23
C ALA A 29 -8.29 12.69 0.64
N ALA A 30 -9.17 13.57 0.17
CA ALA A 30 -9.14 14.99 0.52
C ALA A 30 -9.27 15.21 2.04
N TYR A 31 -10.12 14.42 2.71
CA TYR A 31 -10.23 14.45 4.17
C TYR A 31 -8.91 14.07 4.83
N ILE A 32 -8.30 12.94 4.45
CA ILE A 32 -7.01 12.48 5.01
C ILE A 32 -5.92 13.54 4.81
N GLU A 33 -5.81 14.09 3.61
CA GLU A 33 -4.85 15.16 3.29
C GLU A 33 -5.09 16.42 4.11
N SER A 34 -6.35 16.84 4.25
CA SER A 34 -6.71 18.02 5.05
C SER A 34 -6.34 17.87 6.53
N VAL A 35 -6.48 16.66 7.07
CA VAL A 35 -6.19 16.32 8.45
C VAL A 35 -4.66 16.26 8.68
N LEU A 36 -3.90 15.76 7.70
CA LEU A 36 -2.44 15.70 7.76
C LEU A 36 -1.77 17.04 7.47
N GLY A 37 -2.37 17.88 6.62
CA GLY A 37 -1.87 19.21 6.26
C GLY A 37 -1.98 20.27 7.37
N ARG A 38 -2.54 19.93 8.53
CA ARG A 38 -2.69 20.84 9.68
C ARG A 38 -1.93 20.35 10.93
N PRO A 39 -0.60 20.17 10.87
CA PRO A 39 0.18 19.65 11.99
C PRO A 39 0.18 20.58 13.22
N SER A 40 -0.17 21.87 13.08
CA SER A 40 -0.32 22.82 14.18
C SER A 40 -1.62 22.68 14.98
N LEU A 41 -2.65 22.03 14.43
CA LEU A 41 -3.92 21.80 15.12
C LEU A 41 -3.96 20.46 15.87
N ARG A 42 -2.93 19.61 15.71
CA ARG A 42 -2.82 18.32 16.39
C ARG A 42 -1.63 18.38 17.33
N GLU A 43 -1.88 18.60 18.62
CA GLU A 43 -0.84 18.60 19.66
C GLU A 43 0.01 17.32 19.66
N ASP A 44 -0.54 16.21 19.18
CA ASP A 44 0.09 14.91 19.30
C ASP A 44 0.93 14.45 18.09
N LYS A 45 0.87 15.12 16.93
CA LYS A 45 1.59 14.72 15.70
C LYS A 45 1.47 13.20 15.39
N ARG A 46 0.39 12.55 15.84
CA ARG A 46 0.23 11.09 15.76
C ARG A 46 -0.44 10.67 14.45
N ALA A 47 -0.10 9.46 14.01
CA ALA A 47 -0.87 8.75 13.00
C ALA A 47 -2.31 8.52 13.50
N PHE A 48 -3.24 8.33 12.59
CA PHE A 48 -4.62 8.00 12.91
C PHE A 48 -5.09 6.83 12.05
N THR A 49 -6.12 6.14 12.54
CA THR A 49 -6.71 4.97 11.89
C THR A 49 -8.13 5.31 11.46
N ILE A 50 -8.51 4.94 10.25
CA ILE A 50 -9.89 5.02 9.74
C ILE A 50 -10.41 3.60 9.58
N ALA A 51 -11.58 3.31 10.14
CA ALA A 51 -12.32 2.09 9.87
C ALA A 51 -13.34 2.36 8.76
N VAL A 52 -13.32 1.55 7.70
CA VAL A 52 -14.31 1.59 6.63
C VAL A 52 -15.25 0.40 6.80
N ASP A 53 -16.54 0.67 6.93
CA ASP A 53 -17.57 -0.36 7.13
C ASP A 53 -18.65 -0.33 6.03
N GLY A 54 -19.47 -1.38 5.98
CA GLY A 54 -20.52 -1.62 5.00
C GLY A 54 -21.07 -3.05 5.04
N GLY A 55 -22.09 -3.35 4.23
CA GLY A 55 -22.71 -4.68 4.18
C GLY A 55 -21.80 -5.76 3.57
N TYR A 56 -22.23 -7.02 3.67
CA TYR A 56 -21.62 -8.10 2.89
C TYR A 56 -21.97 -7.93 1.40
N GLY A 57 -21.02 -8.21 0.51
CA GLY A 57 -21.25 -8.17 -0.94
C GLY A 57 -21.32 -6.78 -1.58
N ILE A 58 -21.17 -5.69 -0.82
CA ILE A 58 -21.30 -4.31 -1.37
C ILE A 58 -20.05 -3.80 -2.11
N GLY A 59 -19.02 -4.65 -2.25
CA GLY A 59 -17.77 -4.26 -2.93
C GLY A 59 -16.70 -3.60 -2.04
N LYS A 60 -16.67 -3.83 -0.72
CA LYS A 60 -15.59 -3.30 0.15
C LYS A 60 -14.18 -3.60 -0.37
N THR A 61 -13.95 -4.85 -0.79
CA THR A 61 -12.66 -5.27 -1.35
C THR A 61 -12.33 -4.53 -2.64
N PHE A 62 -13.34 -4.30 -3.50
CA PHE A 62 -13.17 -3.49 -4.71
C PHE A 62 -12.75 -2.07 -4.34
N PHE A 63 -13.50 -1.43 -3.44
CA PHE A 63 -13.23 -0.08 -2.97
C PHE A 63 -11.82 0.07 -2.40
N LEU A 64 -11.44 -0.77 -1.42
CA LEU A 64 -10.13 -0.65 -0.75
C LEU A 64 -8.95 -0.87 -1.71
N ARG A 65 -9.07 -1.81 -2.66
CA ARG A 65 -8.03 -2.06 -3.67
C ARG A 65 -7.89 -0.90 -4.65
N ARG A 66 -9.00 -0.32 -5.12
CA ARG A 66 -8.96 0.84 -6.03
C ARG A 66 -8.52 2.10 -5.29
N PHE A 67 -8.97 2.29 -4.05
CA PHE A 67 -8.57 3.42 -3.21
C PHE A 67 -7.06 3.41 -2.92
N ALA A 68 -6.47 2.24 -2.64
CA ALA A 68 -5.02 2.10 -2.51
C ALA A 68 -4.27 2.53 -3.79
N LYS A 69 -4.76 2.14 -4.97
CA LYS A 69 -4.20 2.58 -6.25
C LYS A 69 -4.39 4.08 -6.50
N HIS A 70 -5.56 4.63 -6.15
CA HIS A 70 -5.85 6.05 -6.26
C HIS A 70 -4.84 6.85 -5.42
N LEU A 71 -4.67 6.51 -4.14
CA LEU A 71 -3.70 7.17 -3.27
C LEU A 71 -2.25 7.01 -3.77
N ALA A 72 -1.91 5.86 -4.35
CA ALA A 72 -0.57 5.57 -4.88
C ALA A 72 -0.14 6.48 -6.04
N ILE A 73 -1.05 7.26 -6.64
CA ILE A 73 -0.70 8.28 -7.64
C ILE A 73 0.20 9.36 -7.01
N ASN A 74 -0.12 9.79 -5.79
CA ASN A 74 0.52 10.93 -5.14
C ASN A 74 1.24 10.59 -3.83
N HIS A 75 0.97 9.42 -3.24
CA HIS A 75 1.44 9.05 -1.91
C HIS A 75 2.04 7.63 -1.87
N PRO A 76 3.02 7.35 -1.00
CA PRO A 76 3.43 5.97 -0.72
C PRO A 76 2.31 5.21 -0.03
N VAL A 77 1.94 4.04 -0.57
CA VAL A 77 0.85 3.20 -0.04
C VAL A 77 1.35 1.77 0.16
N ALA A 78 1.19 1.27 1.39
CA ALA A 78 1.32 -0.14 1.70
C ALA A 78 -0.08 -0.75 1.84
N PHE A 79 -0.43 -1.70 0.98
CA PHE A 79 -1.70 -2.42 1.05
C PHE A 79 -1.46 -3.84 1.53
N VAL A 80 -2.10 -4.22 2.64
CA VAL A 80 -1.98 -5.55 3.24
C VAL A 80 -3.34 -6.23 3.23
N ASP A 81 -3.38 -7.45 2.70
CA ASP A 81 -4.59 -8.27 2.65
C ASP A 81 -4.47 -9.36 3.70
N ALA A 82 -4.99 -9.09 4.88
CA ALA A 82 -4.88 -9.99 6.03
C ALA A 82 -5.43 -11.39 5.74
N TRP A 83 -6.40 -11.56 4.84
CA TRP A 83 -6.95 -12.87 4.49
C TRP A 83 -6.07 -13.65 3.51
N ALA A 84 -5.42 -12.96 2.58
CA ALA A 84 -4.48 -13.60 1.66
C ALA A 84 -3.16 -13.96 2.37
N ASP A 85 -2.75 -13.12 3.32
CA ASP A 85 -1.46 -13.21 4.02
C ASP A 85 -1.52 -14.08 5.30
N ASP A 86 -2.70 -14.43 5.82
CA ASP A 86 -2.88 -15.30 7.01
C ASP A 86 -2.36 -16.73 6.83
N LEU A 87 -2.14 -17.14 5.57
CA LEU A 87 -1.59 -18.45 5.19
C LEU A 87 -0.05 -18.45 5.17
N ALA A 88 0.61 -17.34 5.51
CA ALA A 88 2.06 -17.28 5.62
C ALA A 88 2.51 -17.54 7.06
N ASP A 89 3.48 -18.45 7.24
CA ASP A 89 4.09 -18.77 8.54
C ASP A 89 4.73 -17.57 9.28
N GLU A 90 4.82 -16.39 8.63
CA GLU A 90 5.44 -15.18 9.18
C GLU A 90 4.66 -13.88 8.77
N PRO A 91 3.52 -13.56 9.40
CA PRO A 91 2.67 -12.41 9.03
C PRO A 91 3.38 -11.06 9.22
N LEU A 92 4.25 -10.94 10.24
CA LEU A 92 5.05 -9.74 10.47
C LEU A 92 6.06 -9.51 9.35
N THR A 93 6.61 -10.58 8.77
CA THR A 93 7.53 -10.52 7.64
C THR A 93 6.83 -10.02 6.37
N ALA A 94 5.61 -10.49 6.09
CA ALA A 94 4.80 -10.03 4.96
C ALA A 94 4.45 -8.54 5.07
N LEU A 95 4.05 -8.09 6.26
CA LEU A 95 3.82 -6.68 6.56
C LEU A 95 5.09 -5.85 6.34
N ALA A 96 6.23 -6.32 6.84
CA ALA A 96 7.49 -5.60 6.74
C ALA A 96 8.02 -5.51 5.31
N ALA A 97 7.86 -6.56 4.50
CA ALA A 97 8.16 -6.54 3.08
C ALA A 97 7.29 -5.51 2.33
N THR A 98 5.99 -5.49 2.61
CA THR A 98 5.05 -4.55 1.98
C THR A 98 5.37 -3.09 2.34
N LEU A 99 5.65 -2.82 3.61
CA LEU A 99 6.06 -1.48 4.07
C LEU A 99 7.38 -1.04 3.44
N LYS A 100 8.35 -1.94 3.32
CA LYS A 100 9.63 -1.63 2.68
C LYS A 100 9.43 -1.24 1.21
N GLU A 101 8.64 -2.00 0.46
CA GLU A 101 8.37 -1.69 -0.95
C GLU A 101 7.65 -0.35 -1.12
N ALA A 102 6.66 -0.05 -0.29
CA ALA A 102 5.94 1.22 -0.33
C ALA A 102 6.83 2.44 -0.03
N LEU A 103 7.85 2.27 0.82
CA LEU A 103 8.78 3.33 1.22
C LEU A 103 10.06 3.38 0.39
N LYS A 104 10.23 2.47 -0.57
CA LYS A 104 11.39 2.42 -1.48
C LYS A 104 11.72 3.75 -2.16
N PRO A 105 10.74 4.57 -2.63
CA PRO A 105 11.03 5.88 -3.20
C PRO A 105 11.76 6.83 -2.24
N PHE A 106 11.62 6.63 -0.94
CA PHE A 106 12.17 7.44 0.15
C PHE A 106 13.39 6.79 0.81
N GLU A 107 13.95 5.71 0.26
CA GLU A 107 15.14 5.04 0.83
C GLU A 107 16.38 5.93 0.89
N HIS A 108 16.43 6.98 0.07
CA HIS A 108 17.50 7.98 0.10
C HIS A 108 17.41 8.90 1.33
N GLU A 109 16.26 8.99 1.98
CA GLU A 109 16.10 9.73 3.23
C GLU A 109 16.61 8.91 4.41
N GLN A 110 17.73 9.31 5.01
CA GLN A 110 18.38 8.58 6.10
C GLN A 110 17.46 8.32 7.32
N LYS A 111 16.53 9.26 7.60
CA LYS A 111 15.51 9.09 8.65
C LYS A 111 14.50 7.99 8.34
N VAL A 112 14.09 7.84 7.07
CA VAL A 112 13.17 6.78 6.64
C VAL A 112 13.91 5.45 6.62
N ALA A 113 15.08 5.39 5.98
CA ALA A 113 15.89 4.18 5.88
C ALA A 113 16.25 3.59 7.26
N SER A 114 16.63 4.43 8.23
CA SER A 114 16.94 3.99 9.59
C SER A 114 15.73 3.43 10.33
N LYS A 115 14.56 4.08 10.24
CA LYS A 115 13.32 3.59 10.87
C LYS A 115 12.82 2.30 10.25
N VAL A 116 12.86 2.20 8.91
CA VAL A 116 12.50 0.97 8.18
C VAL A 116 13.47 -0.15 8.54
N GLY A 117 14.78 0.10 8.56
CA GLY A 117 15.78 -0.88 8.98
C GLY A 117 15.57 -1.37 10.42
N ALA A 118 15.25 -0.47 11.35
CA ALA A 118 14.95 -0.82 12.74
C ALA A 118 13.64 -1.61 12.90
N PHE A 119 12.66 -1.40 12.02
CA PHE A 119 11.44 -2.21 11.99
C PHE A 119 11.72 -3.60 11.39
N LEU A 120 12.45 -3.67 10.29
CA LEU A 120 12.82 -4.91 9.60
C LEU A 120 13.68 -5.84 10.46
N SER A 121 14.60 -5.29 11.26
CA SER A 121 15.42 -6.09 12.17
C SER A 121 14.61 -6.74 13.29
N LYS A 122 13.49 -6.12 13.69
CA LYS A 122 12.53 -6.66 14.67
C LYS A 122 11.55 -7.65 14.04
N ALA A 123 11.28 -7.52 12.75
CA ALA A 123 10.35 -8.40 12.04
C ALA A 123 10.88 -9.83 11.82
N GLY A 124 12.19 -10.07 11.93
CA GLY A 124 12.82 -11.37 11.72
C GLY A 124 12.83 -11.82 10.24
N LYS A 125 13.87 -12.57 9.83
CA LYS A 125 14.05 -13.29 8.54
C LYS A 125 13.51 -12.69 7.22
N VAL A 126 13.31 -11.37 7.10
CA VAL A 126 12.80 -10.72 5.87
C VAL A 126 13.68 -10.98 4.64
N THR A 127 14.97 -11.23 4.84
CA THR A 127 15.94 -11.54 3.76
C THR A 127 15.57 -12.78 2.94
N ALA A 128 14.91 -13.77 3.54
CA ALA A 128 14.56 -15.02 2.85
C ALA A 128 13.34 -14.90 1.93
N ILE A 129 12.39 -14.00 2.26
CA ILE A 129 11.12 -13.88 1.52
C ILE A 129 11.24 -12.98 0.29
N ALA A 130 12.01 -11.88 0.35
CA ALA A 130 12.29 -11.06 -0.84
C ALA A 130 12.96 -11.89 -1.95
N ALA A 131 13.87 -12.80 -1.58
CA ALA A 131 14.50 -13.75 -2.51
C ALA A 131 13.50 -14.77 -3.09
N LYS A 132 12.60 -15.33 -2.27
CA LYS A 132 11.54 -16.26 -2.74
C LYS A 132 10.51 -15.59 -3.65
N GLY A 133 10.13 -14.34 -3.36
CA GLY A 133 9.19 -13.56 -4.17
C GLY A 133 9.75 -13.20 -5.55
N LEU A 134 11.03 -12.82 -5.62
CA LEU A 134 11.74 -12.61 -6.88
C LEU A 134 11.88 -13.91 -7.67
N ALA A 135 12.20 -15.03 -7.00
CA ALA A 135 12.32 -16.34 -7.63
C ALA A 135 11.01 -16.83 -8.25
N ARG A 136 9.86 -16.67 -7.57
CA ARG A 136 8.54 -17.03 -8.12
C ARG A 136 8.16 -16.20 -9.35
N ARG A 137 8.51 -14.90 -9.39
CA ARG A 137 8.27 -14.04 -10.56
C ARG A 137 9.21 -14.34 -11.72
N GLY A 138 10.47 -14.69 -11.46
CA GLY A 138 11.43 -15.12 -12.49
C GLY A 138 11.05 -16.45 -13.16
N ILE A 139 10.53 -17.41 -12.39
CA ILE A 139 10.07 -18.71 -12.92
C ILE A 139 8.81 -18.54 -13.79
N GLY A 140 7.89 -17.64 -13.42
CA GLY A 140 6.69 -17.37 -14.22
C GLY A 140 6.98 -16.79 -15.61
N LEU A 141 8.06 -16.00 -15.76
CA LEU A 141 8.50 -15.45 -17.05
C LEU A 141 9.23 -16.49 -17.92
N ALA A 142 9.89 -17.48 -17.31
CA ALA A 142 10.60 -18.53 -18.05
C ALA A 142 9.70 -19.67 -18.57
N ILE A 143 8.48 -19.80 -18.04
CA ILE A 143 7.51 -20.83 -18.45
C ILE A 143 6.56 -20.31 -19.55
N THR A 144 6.54 -19.00 -19.81
CA THR A 144 5.70 -18.37 -20.85
C THR A 144 6.54 -17.75 -21.99
N GLY A 145 7.82 -18.12 -22.10
CA GLY A 145 8.73 -17.74 -23.19
C GLY A 145 9.08 -18.91 -24.09
#